data_AF-A0A958AE95-F1
#
_entry.id   AF-A0A958AE95-F1
#
_cell.length_a   1.000
_cell.length_b   1.000
_cell.length_c   1.000
_cell.angle_alpha   90.00
_cell.angle_beta   90.00
_cell.angle_gamma   90.00
#
_symmetry.space_group_name_H-M   'P 1'
#
loop_
_entity.id
_entity.type
_entity.pdbx_description
1 polymer ?
#
loop_
_entity_poly.entity_id
_entity_poly.type
_entity_poly.pdbx_seq_one_letter_code
_entity_poly.pdbx_strand_id
1 'polypeptide(L)' 'KNTWTNTICACAACNQRKGNRTPHEANMKLGWEPKMPRVTYLVASGQIPASWKVYLEVQK' A
#
# COMPACT_ATOMS: atom_id res chain seq x y z
N LYS A 1 3.94 -13.38 5.56
CA LYS A 1 4.85 -13.02 4.44
C LYS A 1 4.28 -11.78 3.77
N ASN A 2 5.07 -10.71 3.62
CA ASN A 2 4.63 -9.47 2.97
C ASN A 2 5.11 -9.49 1.51
N THR A 3 4.18 -9.39 0.55
CA THR A 3 4.48 -9.43 -0.88
C THR A 3 3.67 -8.38 -1.63
N TRP A 4 4.15 -7.94 -2.78
CA TRP A 4 3.38 -7.02 -3.65
C TRP A 4 2.02 -7.59 -4.06
N THR A 5 1.93 -8.92 -4.19
CA THR A 5 0.70 -9.62 -4.57
C THR A 5 -0.33 -9.74 -3.46
N ASN A 6 0.02 -9.37 -2.21
CA ASN A 6 -0.90 -9.42 -1.06
C ASN A 6 -1.07 -8.08 -0.34
N THR A 7 -0.52 -7.00 -0.90
CA THR A 7 -0.50 -5.66 -0.28
C THR A 7 -1.21 -4.65 -1.20
N ILE A 8 -2.11 -3.85 -0.63
CA ILE A 8 -2.85 -2.79 -1.34
C ILE A 8 -3.11 -1.61 -0.41
N CYS A 9 -3.17 -0.39 -0.97
CA CYS A 9 -3.51 0.80 -0.21
C CYS A 9 -4.99 0.77 0.21
N ALA A 10 -5.27 1.12 1.47
CA ALA A 10 -6.62 1.27 2.00
C ALA A 10 -6.68 2.44 2.99
N CYS A 11 -7.83 3.10 3.09
CA CYS A 11 -8.08 4.05 4.17
C CYS A 11 -8.26 3.30 5.51
N ALA A 12 -8.14 4.02 6.63
CA ALA A 12 -8.27 3.45 7.96
C ALA A 12 -9.60 2.68 8.17
N ALA A 13 -10.73 3.27 7.73
CA ALA A 13 -12.05 2.65 7.86
C ALA A 13 -12.17 1.34 7.06
N CYS A 14 -11.66 1.31 5.82
CA CYS A 14 -11.64 0.10 5.00
C CYS A 14 -10.73 -0.97 5.60
N ASN A 15 -9.55 -0.59 6.10
CA ASN A 15 -8.62 -1.52 6.73
C ASN A 15 -9.20 -2.14 8.01
N GLN A 16 -9.87 -1.32 8.85
CA GLN A 16 -10.58 -1.81 10.02
C GLN A 16 -11.75 -2.72 9.66
N ARG A 17 -12.57 -2.34 8.65
CA ARG A 17 -13.68 -3.17 8.18
C ARG A 17 -13.20 -4.53 7.68
N LYS A 18 -12.08 -4.59 6.97
CA LYS A 18 -11.45 -5.86 6.56
C LYS A 18 -11.02 -6.67 7.79
N GLY A 19 -10.25 -6.06 8.70
CA GLY A 19 -9.68 -6.74 9.86
C GLY A 19 -8.79 -7.93 9.46
N ASN A 20 -8.89 -9.02 10.21
CA ASN A 20 -8.12 -10.26 9.99
C ASN A 20 -8.71 -11.18 8.90
N ARG A 21 -9.63 -10.67 8.08
CA ARG A 21 -10.26 -11.41 6.99
C ARG A 21 -9.58 -11.14 5.65
N THR A 22 -9.70 -12.05 4.71
CA THR A 22 -9.41 -11.79 3.29
C THR A 22 -10.43 -10.80 2.71
N PRO A 23 -10.13 -10.11 1.60
CA PRO A 23 -11.13 -9.27 0.93
C PRO A 23 -12.42 -10.04 0.61
N HIS A 24 -12.31 -11.31 0.19
CA HIS A 24 -13.46 -12.18 -0.06
C HIS A 24 -14.30 -12.42 1.21
N GLU A 25 -13.66 -12.83 2.31
CA GLU A 25 -14.34 -13.03 3.60
C GLU A 25 -14.97 -11.75 4.18
N ALA A 26 -14.44 -10.58 3.81
CA ALA A 26 -14.99 -9.28 4.20
C ALA A 26 -16.03 -8.73 3.19
N ASN A 27 -16.40 -9.49 2.16
CA ASN A 27 -17.24 -9.04 1.04
C ASN A 27 -16.74 -7.73 0.41
N MET A 28 -15.43 -7.64 0.21
CA MET A 28 -14.73 -6.52 -0.40
C MET A 28 -14.19 -6.93 -1.78
N LYS A 29 -14.74 -6.34 -2.83
CA LYS A 29 -14.23 -6.49 -4.19
C LYS A 29 -13.03 -5.57 -4.40
N LEU A 30 -11.91 -6.11 -4.86
CA LEU A 30 -10.75 -5.30 -5.23
C LEU A 30 -11.03 -4.61 -6.59
N GLY A 31 -10.62 -3.35 -6.70
CA GLY A 31 -10.72 -2.60 -7.97
C GLY A 31 -9.67 -3.04 -9.00
N TRP A 32 -8.56 -3.62 -8.54
CA TRP A 32 -7.51 -4.18 -9.37
C TRP A 32 -6.79 -5.31 -8.62
N GLU A 33 -6.13 -6.19 -9.37
CA GLU A 33 -5.28 -7.23 -8.79
C GLU A 33 -3.97 -6.62 -8.25
N PRO A 34 -3.61 -6.88 -6.99
CA PRO A 34 -2.31 -6.48 -6.45
C PRO A 34 -1.18 -7.18 -7.20
N LYS A 35 -0.23 -6.39 -7.72
CA LYS A 35 0.90 -6.89 -8.49
C LYS A 35 2.13 -6.03 -8.25
N MET A 36 3.30 -6.60 -8.49
CA MET A 36 4.56 -5.86 -8.41
C MET A 36 4.55 -4.68 -9.40
N PRO A 37 4.91 -3.47 -8.95
CA PRO A 37 5.02 -2.33 -9.87
C PRO A 37 6.09 -2.60 -10.93
N ARG A 38 5.82 -2.15 -12.17
CA ARG A 38 6.75 -2.33 -13.30
C ARG A 38 7.88 -1.30 -13.34
N VAL A 39 7.78 -0.24 -12.54
CA VAL A 39 8.75 0.85 -12.49
C VAL A 39 9.38 0.91 -11.10
N THR A 40 10.67 1.19 -11.06
CA THR A 40 11.50 1.25 -9.84
C THR A 40 11.60 2.64 -9.22
N TYR A 41 10.85 3.63 -9.72
CA TYR A 41 10.87 4.98 -9.15
C TYR A 41 9.69 5.21 -8.21
N LEU A 42 9.97 5.91 -7.11
CA LEU A 42 8.99 6.32 -6.14
C LEU A 42 8.72 7.82 -6.32
N VAL A 43 7.46 8.18 -6.57
CA VAL A 43 7.03 9.58 -6.66
C VAL A 43 6.32 9.93 -5.35
N ALA A 44 6.91 10.83 -4.58
CA ALA A 44 6.28 11.44 -3.42
C ALA A 44 5.96 12.91 -3.74
N SER A 45 4.74 13.35 -3.46
CA SER A 45 4.26 14.71 -3.76
C SER A 45 3.47 15.28 -2.59
N GLY A 46 3.42 16.63 -2.50
CA GLY A 46 2.76 17.34 -1.40
C GLY A 46 3.62 17.50 -0.14
N GLN A 47 2.99 17.75 1.01
CA GLN A 47 3.69 17.83 2.29
C GLN A 47 4.09 16.43 2.77
N ILE A 48 5.38 16.13 2.65
CA ILE A 48 5.95 14.86 3.11
C ILE A 48 6.33 14.99 4.59
N PRO A 49 5.81 14.13 5.49
CA PRO A 49 6.19 14.14 6.89
C PRO A 49 7.71 13.94 7.07
N ALA A 50 8.32 14.65 8.02
CA ALA A 50 9.77 14.55 8.26
C ALA A 50 10.23 13.11 8.52
N SER A 51 9.42 12.30 9.20
CA SER A 51 9.71 10.88 9.46
C SER A 51 9.79 10.02 8.21
N TRP A 52 9.25 10.48 7.08
CA TRP A 52 9.27 9.75 5.81
C TRP A 52 10.54 10.03 5.01
N LYS A 53 11.27 11.13 5.29
CA LYS A 53 12.47 11.52 4.54
C LYS A 53 13.55 10.43 4.53
N VAL A 54 13.73 9.72 5.65
CA VAL A 54 14.71 8.63 5.79
C VAL A 54 14.49 7.46 4.82
N TYR A 55 13.27 7.30 4.30
CA TYR A 55 12.92 6.24 3.36
C TYR A 55 12.92 6.71 1.90
N LEU A 56 12.97 8.04 1.68
CA LEU A 56 12.96 8.66 0.35
C LEU A 56 14.36 9.01 -0.14
N GLU A 57 15.33 9.16 0.76
CA GLU A 57 16.74 9.27 0.40
C GLU A 57 17.26 7.94 -0.14
N VAL A 58 16.95 7.66 -1.40
CA VAL A 58 17.54 6.56 -2.15
C VAL A 58 18.71 7.13 -2.97
N GLN A 59 19.90 6.95 -2.38
CA GLN A 59 21.25 6.97 -2.98
C GLN A 59 21.85 8.32 -3.39
N LYS A 60 23.06 8.58 -2.86
CA LYS A 60 24.05 9.41 -3.54
C LYS A 60 24.44 8.77 -4.87
#